data_AF-A0A382TTM7-F1
#
_entry.id   AF-A0A382TTM7-F1
#
_cell.length_a   1.000
_cell.length_b   1.000
_cell.length_c   1.000
_cell.angle_alpha   90.00
_cell.angle_beta   90.00
_cell.angle_gamma   90.00
#
_symmetry.space_group_name_H-M   'P 1'
#
loop_
_entity.id
_entity.type
_entity.pdbx_description
1 polymer ?
#
loop_
_entity_poly.entity_id
_entity_poly.type
_entity_poly.pdbx_seq_one_letter_code
_entity_poly.pdbx_strand_id
1 'polypeptide(L)'
;MGMKLGKEKLSLSKKGLLDVNKVVSFFMDVLGYDLNPVKGQDNSYWFSGINGVEALSGPKYYKLIFDNWGVEIDCIGMINAFHMKHWIADDIKVNFINKNHKK
;
A
#
# COMPACT_ATOMS: atom_id res chain seq x y z
N MET A 1 3.17 -21.95 16.61
CA MET A 1 2.86 -21.44 15.25
C MET A 1 3.55 -20.09 15.09
N GLY A 2 4.70 -20.04 14.40
CA GLY A 2 5.41 -18.79 14.16
C GLY A 2 4.71 -17.99 13.06
N MET A 3 4.13 -16.84 13.40
CA MET A 3 3.70 -15.88 12.38
C MET A 3 4.96 -15.44 11.64
N LYS A 4 5.12 -15.84 10.37
CA LYS A 4 6.15 -15.27 9.50
C LYS A 4 5.87 -13.76 9.43
N LEU A 5 6.75 -12.97 10.05
CA LEU A 5 6.95 -11.56 9.73
C LEU A 5 7.32 -11.55 8.25
N GLY A 6 6.34 -11.35 7.39
CA GLY A 6 6.39 -11.89 6.04
C GLY A 6 5.76 -10.95 5.05
N LYS A 7 6.33 -10.95 3.84
CA LYS A 7 5.79 -10.26 2.68
C LYS A 7 4.37 -10.70 2.40
N GLU A 8 3.49 -9.75 2.12
CA GLU A 8 2.13 -10.02 1.67
C GLU A 8 1.88 -9.35 0.32
N LYS A 9 1.12 -10.02 -0.56
CA LYS A 9 0.73 -9.44 -1.84
C LYS A 9 -0.77 -9.15 -1.88
N LEU A 10 -1.12 -7.96 -2.33
CA LEU A 10 -2.46 -7.54 -2.67
C LEU A 10 -2.57 -7.38 -4.19
N SER A 11 -3.22 -8.34 -4.85
CA SER A 11 -3.50 -8.26 -6.28
C SER A 11 -4.70 -7.34 -6.53
N LEU A 12 -4.48 -6.27 -7.29
CA LEU A 12 -5.50 -5.27 -7.63
C LEU A 12 -6.16 -5.57 -8.99
N SER A 13 -5.47 -6.30 -9.86
CA SER A 13 -6.02 -6.76 -11.14
C SER A 13 -6.08 -8.28 -11.20
N LYS A 14 -7.22 -8.81 -11.69
CA LYS A 14 -7.38 -10.22 -12.07
C LYS A 14 -7.22 -10.44 -13.57
N LYS A 15 -7.32 -9.38 -14.39
CA LYS A 15 -7.25 -9.42 -15.85
C LYS A 15 -6.65 -8.12 -16.37
N GLY A 16 -5.49 -8.21 -17.03
CA GLY A 16 -4.79 -7.08 -17.61
C GLY A 16 -3.74 -6.47 -16.69
N LEU A 17 -2.66 -6.00 -17.29
CA LEU A 17 -1.56 -5.31 -16.61
C LEU A 17 -1.99 -3.90 -16.21
N LEU A 18 -1.68 -3.53 -14.98
CA LEU A 18 -1.84 -2.19 -14.45
C LEU A 18 -0.63 -1.35 -14.82
N ASP A 19 -0.89 -0.07 -15.09
CA ASP A 19 0.15 0.94 -15.17
C ASP A 19 0.62 1.28 -13.74
N VAL A 20 1.88 0.98 -13.43
CA VAL A 20 2.41 1.12 -12.08
C VAL A 20 2.36 2.57 -11.60
N ASN A 21 2.67 3.54 -12.47
CA ASN A 21 2.62 4.96 -12.11
C ASN A 21 1.21 5.37 -11.72
N LYS A 22 0.19 4.91 -12.45
CA LYS A 22 -1.22 5.19 -12.09
C LYS A 22 -1.61 4.56 -10.75
N VAL A 23 -1.09 3.37 -10.44
CA VAL A 23 -1.34 2.72 -9.14
C VAL A 23 -0.67 3.53 -8.03
N VAL A 24 0.58 3.94 -8.20
CA VAL A 24 1.29 4.79 -7.22
C VAL A 24 0.54 6.10 -7.00
N SER A 25 0.17 6.81 -8.08
CA SER A 25 -0.66 8.03 -7.99
C SER A 25 -1.98 7.77 -7.29
N PHE A 26 -2.65 6.64 -7.53
CA PHE A 26 -3.89 6.33 -6.80
C PHE A 26 -3.65 6.23 -5.27
N PHE A 27 -2.56 5.60 -4.84
CA PHE A 27 -2.24 5.52 -3.41
C PHE A 27 -1.93 6.90 -2.82
N MET A 28 -1.19 7.74 -3.52
CA MET A 28 -0.84 9.08 -3.04
C MET A 28 -2.01 10.06 -3.10
N ASP A 29 -2.67 10.18 -4.25
CA ASP A 29 -3.69 11.22 -4.51
C ASP A 29 -5.09 10.84 -4.02
N VAL A 30 -5.44 9.53 -4.03
CA VAL A 30 -6.80 9.07 -3.65
C VAL A 30 -6.84 8.53 -2.24
N LEU A 31 -5.87 7.69 -1.87
CA LEU A 31 -5.80 7.16 -0.49
C LEU A 31 -5.09 8.14 0.45
N GLY A 32 -4.37 9.13 -0.08
CA GLY A 32 -3.65 10.12 0.72
C GLY A 32 -2.37 9.57 1.33
N TYR A 33 -1.79 8.49 0.79
CA TYR A 33 -0.62 7.85 1.41
C TYR A 33 0.64 8.66 1.17
N ASP A 34 1.39 8.90 2.24
CA ASP A 34 2.73 9.47 2.17
C ASP A 34 3.73 8.35 1.83
N LEU A 35 4.14 8.34 0.56
CA LEU A 35 5.04 7.34 -0.02
C LEU A 35 6.40 7.96 -0.33
N ASN A 36 7.44 7.49 0.37
CA ASN A 36 8.82 7.95 0.17
C ASN A 36 9.59 6.92 -0.68
N PRO A 37 10.20 7.30 -1.81
CA PRO A 37 10.90 6.35 -2.67
C PRO A 37 12.06 5.66 -1.95
N VAL A 38 12.21 4.35 -2.15
CA VAL A 38 13.33 3.57 -1.64
C VAL A 38 14.53 3.79 -2.55
N LYS A 39 15.64 4.29 -1.98
CA LYS A 39 16.86 4.56 -2.75
C LYS A 39 17.37 3.30 -3.46
N GLY A 40 17.48 3.37 -4.79
CA GLY A 40 18.02 2.28 -5.61
C GLY A 40 17.05 1.13 -5.91
N GLN A 41 15.76 1.28 -5.60
CA GLN A 41 14.72 0.32 -5.98
C GLN A 41 13.58 1.05 -6.70
N ASP A 42 13.37 0.73 -7.97
CA ASP A 42 12.24 1.23 -8.74
C ASP A 42 10.91 0.74 -8.16
N ASN A 43 9.86 1.56 -8.29
CA ASN A 43 8.49 1.26 -7.86
C ASN A 43 8.37 0.80 -6.40
N SER A 44 9.34 1.13 -5.56
CA SER A 44 9.40 0.72 -4.17
C SER A 44 9.38 1.95 -3.28
N TYR A 45 8.47 1.96 -2.30
CA TYR A 45 8.22 3.13 -1.46
C TYR A 45 8.08 2.73 0.00
N TRP A 46 8.69 3.50 0.89
CA TRP A 46 8.43 3.48 2.31
C TRP A 46 7.13 4.23 2.59
N PHE A 47 6.18 3.54 3.22
CA PHE A 47 4.98 4.16 3.75
C PHE A 47 5.29 4.87 5.07
N SER A 48 5.05 6.17 5.16
CA SER A 48 5.30 6.98 6.36
C SER A 48 4.02 7.48 7.05
N GLY A 49 2.93 7.65 6.32
CA GLY A 49 1.76 8.34 6.85
C GLY A 49 0.59 8.42 5.89
N ILE A 50 -0.47 9.08 6.35
CA ILE A 50 -1.64 9.41 5.53
C ILE A 50 -1.99 10.88 5.74
N ASN A 51 -2.12 11.62 4.64
CA ASN A 51 -2.49 13.04 4.60
C ASN A 51 -1.62 13.91 5.52
N GLY A 52 -0.31 13.63 5.57
CA GLY A 52 0.63 14.34 6.42
C GLY A 52 0.52 14.00 7.92
N VAL A 53 -0.36 13.07 8.29
CA VAL A 53 -0.40 12.49 9.64
C VAL A 53 0.49 11.25 9.64
N GLU A 54 1.53 11.27 10.47
CA GLU A 54 2.36 10.08 10.69
C GLU A 54 1.47 8.94 11.19
N ALA A 55 1.33 7.91 10.35
CA ALA A 55 0.50 6.75 10.66
C ALA A 55 1.18 5.84 11.68
N LEU A 56 2.50 5.97 11.87
CA LEU A 56 3.33 5.02 12.59
C LEU A 56 4.40 5.73 13.43
N SER A 57 4.14 5.91 14.73
CA SER A 57 5.21 6.21 15.69
C SER A 57 6.08 4.98 15.92
N GLY A 58 7.34 5.01 15.48
CA GLY A 58 8.36 4.00 15.74
C GLY A 58 8.96 3.34 14.48
N PRO A 59 9.88 2.36 14.62
CA PRO A 59 10.64 1.75 13.51
C PRO A 59 9.80 0.75 12.68
N LYS A 60 8.50 1.02 12.51
CA LYS A 60 7.57 0.18 11.75
C LYS A 60 7.56 0.65 10.31
N TYR A 61 8.55 0.23 9.53
CA TYR A 61 8.64 0.57 8.12
C TYR A 61 7.92 -0.50 7.28
N TYR A 62 6.83 -0.12 6.61
CA TYR A 62 6.27 -0.91 5.52
C TYR A 62 6.85 -0.42 4.21
N LYS A 63 7.40 -1.35 3.44
CA LYS A 63 7.80 -1.10 2.07
C LYS A 63 6.70 -1.61 1.15
N LEU A 64 6.15 -0.72 0.34
CA LEU A 64 5.21 -1.04 -0.72
C LEU A 64 5.98 -1.14 -2.03
N ILE A 65 5.92 -2.30 -2.66
CA ILE A 65 6.53 -2.57 -3.96
C ILE A 65 5.38 -2.72 -4.94
N PHE A 66 5.32 -1.82 -5.92
CA PHE A 66 4.26 -1.81 -6.91
C PHE A 66 4.69 -2.59 -8.16
N ASP A 67 3.78 -3.42 -8.65
CA ASP A 67 3.96 -4.18 -9.88
C ASP A 67 2.70 -4.13 -10.74
N ASN A 68 2.80 -4.62 -11.97
CA ASN A 68 1.71 -4.55 -12.95
C ASN A 68 0.46 -5.36 -12.55
N TRP A 69 0.45 -6.05 -11.41
CA TRP A 69 -0.70 -6.80 -10.89
C TRP A 69 -1.25 -6.24 -9.57
N GLY A 70 -0.50 -5.36 -8.90
CA GLY A 70 -0.92 -4.79 -7.62
C GLY A 70 0.25 -4.31 -6.77
N VAL A 71 0.21 -4.62 -5.48
CA VAL A 71 1.20 -4.17 -4.50
C VAL A 71 1.66 -5.32 -3.60
N GLU A 72 2.98 -5.48 -3.45
CA GLU A 72 3.62 -6.30 -2.42
C GLU A 72 3.98 -5.42 -1.23
N ILE A 73 3.69 -5.91 -0.03
CA ILE A 73 3.90 -5.26 1.25
C ILE A 73 4.97 -6.06 1.97
N ASP A 74 6.14 -5.46 2.14
CA ASP A 74 7.25 -6.03 2.87
C ASP A 74 7.38 -5.32 4.21
N CYS A 75 7.35 -6.09 5.31
CA CYS A 75 7.43 -5.56 6.66
C CYS A 75 8.59 -6.20 7.41
N ILE A 76 9.43 -5.35 7.99
CA ILE A 76 10.63 -5.74 8.75
C ILE A 76 10.37 -5.58 10.28
N GLY A 77 9.18 -5.11 10.67
CA GLY A 77 8.84 -4.72 12.05
C GLY A 77 7.88 -5.65 12.78
N MET A 78 7.32 -5.16 13.90
CA MET A 78 6.44 -5.92 14.80
C MET A 78 5.00 -6.13 14.30
N ILE A 79 4.54 -5.34 13.32
CA ILE A 79 3.19 -5.49 12.78
C ILE A 79 3.24 -6.36 11.51
N ASN A 80 2.35 -7.32 11.42
CA ASN A 80 2.27 -8.25 10.30
C ASN A 80 1.80 -7.54 9.02
N ALA A 81 2.45 -7.79 7.88
CA ALA A 81 2.04 -7.28 6.57
C ALA A 81 0.59 -7.66 6.21
N PHE A 82 0.06 -8.73 6.81
CA PHE A 82 -1.34 -9.13 6.69
C PHE A 82 -2.32 -8.06 7.20
N HIS A 83 -2.01 -7.38 8.31
CA HIS A 83 -2.86 -6.30 8.80
C HIS A 83 -2.84 -5.09 7.86
N MET A 84 -1.65 -4.73 7.36
CA MET A 84 -1.50 -3.65 6.38
C MET A 84 -2.27 -3.96 5.09
N LYS A 85 -2.20 -5.20 4.60
CA LYS A 85 -2.96 -5.64 3.42
C LYS A 85 -4.46 -5.46 3.60
N HIS A 86 -5.00 -5.86 4.75
CA HIS A 86 -6.42 -5.68 5.04
C HIS A 86 -6.81 -4.22 5.14
N TRP A 87 -5.96 -3.40 5.75
CA TRP A 87 -6.20 -1.96 5.84
C TRP A 87 -6.23 -1.30 4.46
N ILE A 88 -5.23 -1.55 3.62
CA ILE A 88 -5.19 -1.05 2.24
C ILE A 88 -6.43 -1.52 1.46
N ALA A 89 -6.81 -2.79 1.59
CA ALA A 89 -7.98 -3.32 0.92
C ALA A 89 -9.29 -2.65 1.37
N ASP A 90 -9.39 -2.25 2.64
CA ASP A 90 -10.54 -1.53 3.17
C ASP A 90 -10.58 -0.08 2.67
N ASP A 91 -9.46 0.63 2.73
CA ASP A 91 -9.31 1.99 2.20
C ASP A 91 -9.70 2.08 0.72
N ILE A 92 -9.26 1.10 -0.08
CA ILE A 92 -9.64 0.99 -1.49
C ILE A 92 -11.15 0.82 -1.62
N LYS A 93 -11.76 -0.12 -0.89
CA LYS A 93 -13.21 -0.35 -0.96
C LYS A 93 -14.00 0.91 -0.59
N VAL A 94 -13.65 1.57 0.51
CA VAL A 94 -14.32 2.79 0.97
C VAL A 94 -14.22 3.90 -0.08
N ASN A 95 -13.03 4.13 -0.66
CA ASN A 95 -12.85 5.16 -1.68
C ASN A 95 -13.56 4.84 -3.01
N PHE A 96 -13.64 3.56 -3.40
CA PHE A 96 -14.43 3.14 -4.57
C PHE A 96 -15.93 3.28 -4.33
N ILE A 97 -16.42 2.98 -3.13
CA ILE A 97 -17.84 3.13 -2.77
C ILE A 97 -18.23 4.62 -2.72
N ASN A 98 -17.41 5.46 -2.08
CA ASN A 98 -17.68 6.90 -1.95
C ASN A 98 -17.68 7.64 -3.29
N LYS A 99 -16.90 7.18 -4.29
CA LYS A 99 -16.95 7.74 -5.66
C LYS A 99 -18.26 7.43 -6.39
N ASN A 100 -18.99 6.37 -6.03
CA ASN A 100 -20.26 6.03 -6.66
C ASN A 100 -21.47 6.77 -6.06
N HIS A 101 -21.33 7.38 -4.88
CA HIS A 101 -22.40 8.17 -4.23
C HIS A 101 -22.35 9.68 -4.52
N LYS A 102 -21.36 10.15 -5.32
CA LYS A 102 -21.26 11.54 -5.79
C LYS A 102 -21.73 11.72 -7.25
N LYS A 103 -22.63 10.88 -7.74
CA LYS A 103 -23.26 11.03 -9.06
C LYS A 103 -24.73 11.37 -8.93
#